data_AF-U7V594-F1
#
_entry.id   AF-U7V594-F1
#
_cell.length_a   1.000
_cell.length_b   1.000
_cell.length_c   1.000
_cell.angle_alpha   90.00
_cell.angle_beta   90.00
_cell.angle_gamma   90.00
#
_symmetry.space_group_name_H-M   'P 1'
#
loop_
_entity.id
_entity.type
_entity.pdbx_description
1 polymer ?
#
loop_
_entity_poly.entity_id
_entity_poly.type
_entity_poly.pdbx_seq_one_letter_code
_entity_poly.pdbx_strand_id
1 'polypeptide(L)'
;MTLTIALTMFIGKKLGFSKHFRALMASGNAVCGSSAIGASSPVINAEDNDKGISITIVNLTGTMLMFALIPIAGYFYNFETLQTSALLGGILQSVGQVIAAGSMVNHNVLEMATIFKIVRIVFLVIVVLWLSREFNNKELEMDTEFALEEEAYSKKKNKISVPWYIIGFFILCILFSFGLIPGEVSKTFKMISSKFEIVALAGIGMRVNISELIKQGPKASLYGLLVGLSQIIIAIILIKIFI
;
A
#
# COMPACT_ATOMS: atom_id res chain seq x y z
N MET A 1 -2.92 8.67 -6.05
CA MET A 1 -1.87 7.67 -6.43
C MET A 1 -0.86 8.26 -7.40
N THR A 2 -1.28 8.73 -8.58
CA THR A 2 -0.38 9.33 -9.59
C THR A 2 0.51 10.43 -9.04
N LEU A 3 -0.06 11.39 -8.28
CA LEU A 3 0.73 12.43 -7.60
C LEU A 3 1.76 11.85 -6.64
N THR A 4 1.40 10.84 -5.85
CA THR A 4 2.31 10.16 -4.92
C THR A 4 3.48 9.52 -5.67
N ILE A 5 3.21 8.85 -6.79
CA ILE A 5 4.27 8.24 -7.63
C ILE A 5 5.20 9.34 -8.17
N ALA A 6 4.64 10.39 -8.78
CA ALA A 6 5.41 11.47 -9.38
C ALA A 6 6.29 12.19 -8.34
N LEU A 7 5.73 12.56 -7.19
CA LEU A 7 6.47 13.24 -6.13
C LEU A 7 7.50 12.34 -5.46
N THR A 8 7.17 11.07 -5.22
CA THR A 8 8.16 10.14 -4.67
C THR A 8 9.33 9.97 -5.62
N MET A 9 9.08 9.80 -6.92
CA MET A 9 10.13 9.73 -7.96
C MET A 9 10.97 11.02 -8.02
N PHE A 10 10.34 12.18 -7.88
CA PHE A 10 10.99 13.49 -7.91
C PHE A 10 11.86 13.75 -6.68
N ILE A 11 11.32 13.57 -5.47
CA ILE A 11 12.03 13.74 -4.21
C ILE A 11 13.26 12.83 -4.18
N GLY A 12 13.09 11.56 -4.54
CA GLY A 12 14.21 10.63 -4.57
C GLY A 12 15.27 11.02 -5.61
N LYS A 13 14.87 11.58 -6.76
CA LYS A 13 15.82 12.07 -7.79
C LYS A 13 16.69 13.19 -7.20
N LYS A 14 16.07 14.12 -6.49
CA LYS A 14 16.76 15.27 -5.88
C LYS A 14 17.69 14.84 -4.74
N LEU A 15 17.37 13.75 -4.04
CA LEU A 15 18.23 13.17 -3.00
C LEU A 15 19.35 12.27 -3.55
N GLY A 16 19.39 12.02 -4.86
CA GLY A 16 20.45 11.26 -5.53
C GLY A 16 20.27 9.75 -5.52
N PHE A 17 19.05 9.23 -5.32
CA PHE A 17 18.79 7.79 -5.31
C PHE A 17 18.66 7.18 -6.71
N SER A 18 18.96 5.89 -6.82
CA SER A 18 18.86 5.09 -8.06
C SER A 18 17.44 5.13 -8.65
N LYS A 19 17.28 4.90 -9.96
CA LYS A 19 15.94 4.84 -10.58
C LYS A 19 15.11 3.68 -10.00
N HIS A 20 15.75 2.54 -9.73
CA HIS A 20 15.11 1.35 -9.16
C HIS A 20 14.58 1.61 -7.76
N PHE A 21 15.42 2.11 -6.84
CA PHE A 21 15.02 2.44 -5.48
C PHE A 21 13.85 3.44 -5.44
N ARG A 22 13.89 4.48 -6.29
CA ARG A 22 12.81 5.46 -6.40
C ARG A 22 11.50 4.84 -6.86
N ALA A 23 11.54 3.90 -7.80
CA ALA A 23 10.35 3.19 -8.28
C ALA A 23 9.76 2.24 -7.24
N LEU A 24 10.60 1.58 -6.43
CA LEU A 24 10.14 0.78 -5.29
C LEU A 24 9.47 1.66 -4.23
N MET A 25 10.10 2.77 -3.86
CA MET A 25 9.53 3.73 -2.91
C MET A 25 8.22 4.33 -3.43
N ALA A 26 8.14 4.64 -4.73
CA ALA A 26 6.94 5.19 -5.36
C ALA A 26 5.78 4.18 -5.38
N SER A 27 6.01 2.94 -5.81
CA SER A 27 4.98 1.90 -5.82
C SER A 27 4.52 1.53 -4.41
N GLY A 28 5.46 1.38 -3.47
CA GLY A 28 5.17 1.11 -2.06
C GLY A 28 4.26 2.16 -1.43
N ASN A 29 4.61 3.44 -1.53
CA ASN A 29 3.80 4.51 -0.94
C ASN A 29 2.48 4.75 -1.68
N ALA A 30 2.42 4.50 -2.99
CA ALA A 30 1.23 4.76 -3.79
C ALA A 30 0.15 3.67 -3.68
N VAL A 31 0.49 2.43 -3.31
CA VAL A 31 -0.46 1.31 -3.32
C VAL A 31 -0.69 0.72 -1.92
N CYS A 32 0.11 -0.29 -1.55
CA CYS A 32 -0.05 -1.10 -0.33
C CYS A 32 1.29 -1.50 0.31
N GLY A 33 2.32 -0.65 0.15
CA GLY A 33 3.58 -0.79 0.84
C GLY A 33 4.37 -2.01 0.38
N SER A 34 4.58 -2.95 1.30
CA SER A 34 5.43 -4.12 1.09
C SER A 34 5.00 -5.00 -0.09
N SER A 35 3.70 -5.25 -0.24
CA SER A 35 3.18 -6.10 -1.32
C SER A 35 3.40 -5.47 -2.70
N ALA A 36 3.31 -4.13 -2.78
CA ALA A 36 3.57 -3.41 -4.01
C ALA A 36 5.07 -3.44 -4.38
N ILE A 37 5.95 -3.24 -3.40
CA ILE A 37 7.41 -3.36 -3.59
C ILE A 37 7.78 -4.77 -4.04
N GLY A 38 7.19 -5.80 -3.42
CA GLY A 38 7.38 -7.20 -3.79
C GLY A 38 6.97 -7.50 -5.23
N ALA A 39 5.84 -6.95 -5.68
CA ALA A 39 5.35 -7.11 -7.06
C ALA A 39 6.16 -6.31 -8.08
N SER A 40 6.62 -5.10 -7.74
CA SER A 40 7.39 -4.24 -8.65
C SER A 40 8.86 -4.63 -8.77
N SER A 41 9.45 -5.18 -7.72
CA SER A 41 10.88 -5.55 -7.66
C SER A 41 11.35 -6.45 -8.81
N PRO A 42 10.70 -7.58 -9.13
CA PRO A 42 11.12 -8.41 -10.26
C PRO A 42 10.90 -7.71 -11.61
N VAL A 43 9.86 -6.89 -11.71
CA VAL A 43 9.48 -6.20 -12.95
C VAL A 43 10.51 -5.15 -13.35
N ILE A 44 11.07 -4.44 -12.38
CA ILE A 44 12.10 -3.44 -12.61
C ILE A 44 13.52 -3.98 -12.40
N ASN A 45 13.70 -5.29 -12.18
CA ASN A 45 14.98 -5.92 -11.84
C ASN A 45 15.73 -5.22 -10.68
N ALA A 46 15.04 -4.90 -9.59
CA ALA A 46 15.65 -4.25 -8.44
C ALA A 46 16.49 -5.22 -7.59
N GLU A 47 17.58 -4.72 -7.03
CA GLU A 47 18.44 -5.46 -6.10
C GLU A 47 17.73 -5.76 -4.77
N ASP A 48 18.09 -6.87 -4.13
CA ASP A 48 17.49 -7.28 -2.85
C ASP A 48 17.74 -6.26 -1.73
N ASN A 49 18.87 -5.55 -1.77
CA ASN A 49 19.17 -4.48 -0.82
C ASN A 49 18.17 -3.31 -0.98
N ASP A 50 17.98 -2.82 -2.21
CA ASP A 50 17.01 -1.75 -2.51
C ASP A 50 15.58 -2.16 -2.10
N LYS A 51 15.23 -3.44 -2.31
CA LYS A 51 13.94 -4.02 -1.89
C LYS A 51 13.78 -4.01 -0.37
N GLY A 52 14.76 -4.53 0.36
CA GLY A 52 14.75 -4.59 1.81
C GLY A 52 14.64 -3.20 2.44
N ILE A 53 15.50 -2.27 2.00
CA ILE A 53 15.51 -0.88 2.48
C ILE A 53 14.16 -0.21 2.18
N SER A 54 13.62 -0.37 0.98
CA SER A 54 12.33 0.22 0.60
C SER A 54 11.19 -0.30 1.49
N ILE A 55 11.13 -1.62 1.73
CA ILE A 55 10.10 -2.23 2.58
C ILE A 55 10.16 -1.65 4.00
N THR A 56 11.37 -1.54 4.56
CA THR A 56 11.58 -1.02 5.92
C THR A 56 11.13 0.43 6.03
N ILE A 57 11.59 1.31 5.13
CA ILE A 57 11.27 2.73 5.19
C ILE A 57 9.76 2.94 4.99
N VAL A 58 9.17 2.31 3.98
CA VAL A 58 7.74 2.48 3.67
C VAL A 58 6.85 1.99 4.81
N ASN A 59 7.17 0.84 5.41
CA ASN A 59 6.40 0.34 6.55
C ASN A 59 6.53 1.27 7.75
N LEU A 60 7.74 1.74 8.07
CA LEU A 60 7.92 2.60 9.22
C LEU A 60 7.30 3.99 9.02
N THR A 61 7.45 4.61 7.85
CA THR A 61 6.73 5.83 7.50
C THR A 61 5.22 5.62 7.66
N GLY A 62 4.69 4.48 7.21
CA GLY A 62 3.27 4.17 7.41
C GLY A 62 2.87 4.01 8.87
N THR A 63 3.72 3.43 9.70
CA THR A 63 3.42 3.32 11.14
C THR A 63 3.49 4.67 11.84
N MET A 64 4.42 5.55 11.44
CA MET A 64 4.44 6.93 11.93
C MET A 64 3.18 7.70 11.50
N LEU A 65 2.78 7.56 10.23
CA LEU A 65 1.55 8.18 9.71
C LEU A 65 0.30 7.65 10.42
N MET A 66 0.24 6.36 10.74
CA MET A 66 -0.89 5.74 11.44
C MET A 66 -1.27 6.52 12.71
N PHE A 67 -0.27 6.91 13.50
CA PHE A 67 -0.50 7.73 14.70
C PHE A 67 -0.65 9.22 14.37
N ALA A 68 0.16 9.75 13.45
CA ALA A 68 0.15 11.17 13.13
C ALA A 68 -1.17 11.65 12.48
N LEU A 69 -1.86 10.78 11.73
CA LEU A 69 -3.07 11.17 11.02
C LEU A 69 -4.29 11.34 11.90
N ILE A 70 -4.33 10.71 13.08
CA ILE A 70 -5.47 10.81 14.00
C ILE A 70 -5.67 12.26 14.46
N PRO A 71 -4.67 12.96 15.05
CA PRO A 71 -4.84 14.36 15.42
C PRO A 71 -5.04 15.28 14.21
N ILE A 72 -4.45 14.96 13.04
CA ILE A 72 -4.67 15.72 11.80
C ILE A 72 -6.14 15.61 11.36
N ALA A 73 -6.73 14.42 11.39
CA ALA A 73 -8.13 14.21 11.07
C ALA A 73 -9.06 14.94 12.05
N GLY A 74 -8.73 14.90 13.35
CA GLY A 74 -9.47 15.66 14.35
C GLY A 74 -9.45 17.16 14.10
N TYR A 75 -8.28 17.72 13.77
CA TYR A 75 -8.11 19.16 13.53
C TYR A 75 -8.77 19.64 12.22
N PHE A 76 -8.58 18.93 11.11
CA PHE A 76 -9.06 19.37 9.80
C PHE A 76 -10.52 18.97 9.52
N TYR A 77 -10.98 17.85 10.06
CA TYR A 77 -12.25 17.24 9.69
C TYR A 77 -13.18 16.94 10.86
N ASN A 78 -12.78 17.22 12.12
CA ASN A 78 -13.56 16.89 13.32
C ASN A 78 -14.05 15.42 13.34
N PHE A 79 -13.25 14.51 12.80
CA PHE A 79 -13.59 13.09 12.64
C PHE A 79 -14.84 12.80 11.80
N GLU A 80 -15.21 13.70 10.88
CA GLU A 80 -16.23 13.41 9.86
C GLU A 80 -15.86 12.13 9.08
N THR A 81 -16.86 11.28 8.86
CA THR A 81 -16.64 9.89 8.46
C THR A 81 -15.99 9.80 7.08
N LEU A 82 -16.52 10.50 6.08
CA LEU A 82 -16.05 10.40 4.71
C LEU A 82 -14.63 10.98 4.56
N GLN A 83 -14.36 12.19 5.05
CA GLN A 83 -13.07 12.86 4.94
C GLN A 83 -11.98 12.14 5.76
N THR A 84 -12.31 11.70 6.98
CA THR A 84 -11.35 10.95 7.80
C THR A 84 -11.04 9.60 7.18
N SER A 85 -12.03 8.92 6.63
CA SER A 85 -11.84 7.64 5.93
C SER A 85 -10.99 7.78 4.67
N ALA A 86 -11.25 8.83 3.89
CA ALA A 86 -10.47 9.18 2.71
C ALA A 86 -9.01 9.48 3.09
N LEU A 87 -8.77 10.19 4.20
CA LEU A 87 -7.42 10.48 4.69
C LEU A 87 -6.68 9.19 5.10
N LEU A 88 -7.27 8.39 5.99
CA LEU A 88 -6.62 7.19 6.54
C LEU A 88 -6.41 6.12 5.46
N GLY A 89 -7.47 5.71 4.75
CA GLY A 89 -7.38 4.71 3.68
C GLY A 89 -6.58 5.20 2.45
N GLY A 90 -6.66 6.50 2.19
CA GLY A 90 -6.04 7.16 1.06
C GLY A 90 -4.54 7.35 1.16
N ILE A 91 -3.92 7.30 2.35
CA ILE A 91 -2.46 7.46 2.48
C ILE A 91 -1.72 6.33 3.19
N LEU A 92 -2.31 5.67 4.20
CA LEU A 92 -1.61 4.64 4.98
C LEU A 92 -1.14 3.48 4.10
N GLN A 93 0.00 2.89 4.44
CA GLN A 93 0.74 2.02 3.52
C GLN A 93 0.24 0.58 3.55
N SER A 94 -0.41 0.12 4.62
CA SER A 94 -0.93 -1.25 4.72
C SER A 94 -2.36 -1.30 5.22
N VAL A 95 -3.06 -2.40 4.94
CA VAL A 95 -4.43 -2.64 5.43
C VAL A 95 -4.46 -2.67 6.96
N GLY A 96 -3.49 -3.33 7.59
CA GLY A 96 -3.41 -3.39 9.05
C GLY A 96 -3.26 -2.02 9.71
N GLN A 97 -2.47 -1.10 9.11
CA GLN A 97 -2.36 0.28 9.60
C GLN A 97 -3.68 1.06 9.43
N VAL A 98 -4.42 0.82 8.35
CA VAL A 98 -5.74 1.45 8.13
C VAL A 98 -6.75 0.99 9.16
N ILE A 99 -6.82 -0.32 9.41
CA ILE A 99 -7.70 -0.91 10.42
C ILE A 99 -7.33 -0.36 11.81
N ALA A 100 -6.04 -0.32 12.12
CA ALA A 100 -5.53 0.28 13.36
C ALA A 100 -6.03 1.70 13.57
N ALA A 101 -5.69 2.61 12.64
CA ALA A 101 -6.03 4.02 12.77
C ALA A 101 -7.55 4.24 12.74
N GLY A 102 -8.29 3.53 11.89
CA GLY A 102 -9.74 3.60 11.82
C GLY A 102 -10.41 3.15 13.11
N SER A 103 -9.93 2.06 13.71
CA SER A 103 -10.41 1.55 15.00
C SER A 103 -10.21 2.53 16.17
N MET A 104 -9.17 3.37 16.09
CA MET A 104 -8.90 4.42 17.08
C MET A 104 -9.84 5.63 16.93
N VAL A 105 -10.56 5.76 15.80
CA VAL A 105 -11.52 6.84 15.54
C VAL A 105 -12.94 6.38 15.83
N ASN A 106 -13.51 5.51 14.98
CA ASN A 106 -14.81 4.87 15.19
C ASN A 106 -15.06 3.76 14.12
N HIS A 107 -16.11 2.97 14.31
CA HIS A 107 -16.41 1.83 13.44
C HIS A 107 -16.73 2.24 11.98
N ASN A 108 -17.48 3.33 11.78
CA ASN A 108 -17.85 3.79 10.43
C ASN A 108 -16.62 4.22 9.63
N VAL A 109 -15.68 4.92 10.28
CA VAL A 109 -14.40 5.31 9.70
C VAL A 109 -13.55 4.09 9.35
N LEU A 110 -13.50 3.09 10.22
CA LEU A 110 -12.78 1.84 9.95
C LEU A 110 -13.30 1.16 8.67
N GLU A 111 -14.61 0.94 8.57
CA GLU A 111 -15.21 0.25 7.42
C GLU A 111 -14.95 1.03 6.12
N MET A 112 -15.24 2.33 6.12
CA MET A 112 -15.09 3.17 4.94
C MET A 112 -13.61 3.39 4.55
N ALA A 113 -12.70 3.56 5.50
CA ALA A 113 -11.27 3.68 5.22
C ALA A 113 -10.70 2.40 4.61
N THR A 114 -11.19 1.24 5.05
CA THR A 114 -10.81 -0.06 4.49
C THR A 114 -11.22 -0.16 3.03
N ILE A 115 -12.41 0.35 2.66
CA ILE A 115 -12.84 0.43 1.26
C ILE A 115 -11.88 1.31 0.44
N PHE A 116 -11.57 2.53 0.90
CA PHE A 116 -10.57 3.39 0.22
C PHE A 116 -9.23 2.68 0.00
N LYS A 117 -8.78 1.88 0.98
CA LYS A 117 -7.54 1.11 0.88
C LYS A 117 -7.63 -0.01 -0.15
N ILE A 118 -8.72 -0.79 -0.15
CA ILE A 118 -8.91 -1.88 -1.11
C ILE A 118 -8.95 -1.35 -2.54
N VAL A 119 -9.66 -0.24 -2.78
CA VAL A 119 -9.68 0.42 -4.09
C VAL A 119 -8.25 0.73 -4.57
N ARG A 120 -7.38 1.27 -3.70
CA ARG A 120 -5.96 1.49 -4.04
C ARG A 120 -5.20 0.21 -4.36
N ILE A 121 -5.46 -0.89 -3.65
CA ILE A 121 -4.82 -2.19 -3.89
C ILE A 121 -5.16 -2.73 -5.28
N VAL A 122 -6.41 -2.56 -5.74
CA VAL A 122 -6.84 -2.99 -7.08
C VAL A 122 -6.01 -2.32 -8.18
N PHE A 123 -5.61 -1.05 -7.98
CA PHE A 123 -4.74 -0.33 -8.91
C PHE A 123 -3.28 -0.83 -8.94
N LEU A 124 -2.90 -1.81 -8.11
CA LEU A 124 -1.56 -2.42 -8.14
C LEU A 124 -1.17 -2.87 -9.54
N VAL A 125 -2.08 -3.56 -10.24
CA VAL A 125 -1.84 -4.11 -11.59
C VAL A 125 -1.44 -3.00 -12.56
N ILE A 126 -2.18 -1.89 -12.56
CA ILE A 126 -1.91 -0.73 -13.42
C ILE A 126 -0.55 -0.11 -13.11
N VAL A 127 -0.21 0.04 -11.82
CA VAL A 127 1.09 0.61 -11.41
C VAL A 127 2.25 -0.30 -11.83
N VAL A 128 2.12 -1.61 -11.67
CA VAL A 128 3.16 -2.57 -12.04
C VAL A 128 3.34 -2.63 -13.56
N LEU A 129 2.26 -2.60 -14.35
CA LEU A 129 2.32 -2.53 -15.82
C LEU A 129 3.01 -1.24 -16.29
N TRP A 130 2.69 -0.10 -15.67
CA TRP A 130 3.33 1.16 -15.98
C TRP A 130 4.84 1.12 -15.69
N LEU A 131 5.23 0.61 -14.52
CA LEU A 131 6.65 0.43 -14.17
C LEU A 131 7.36 -0.55 -15.12
N SER A 132 6.67 -1.61 -15.56
CA SER A 132 7.20 -2.54 -16.54
C SER A 132 7.56 -1.81 -17.84
N ARG A 133 6.64 -1.02 -18.40
CA ARG A 133 6.90 -0.24 -19.63
C ARG A 133 8.04 0.76 -19.46
N GLU A 134 8.10 1.44 -18.33
CA GLU A 134 9.12 2.48 -18.05
C GLU A 134 10.53 1.93 -17.82
N PHE A 135 10.67 0.64 -17.47
CA PHE A 135 11.95 -0.01 -17.20
C PHE A 135 12.34 -1.07 -18.24
N ASN A 136 11.37 -1.68 -18.96
CA ASN A 136 11.60 -2.58 -20.09
C ASN A 136 11.33 -1.86 -21.42
N ASN A 137 12.29 -1.07 -21.88
CA ASN A 137 12.27 -0.40 -23.19
C ASN A 137 12.37 -1.38 -24.40
N LYS A 138 11.96 -2.64 -24.24
CA LYS A 138 11.88 -3.66 -25.29
C LYS A 138 10.52 -4.36 -25.20
N GLU A 139 9.80 -4.28 -26.32
CA GLU A 139 8.50 -4.86 -26.66
C GLU A 139 8.00 -5.95 -25.71
N LEU A 140 6.86 -5.68 -25.08
CA LEU A 140 6.05 -6.72 -24.44
C LEU A 140 4.84 -6.97 -25.33
N GLU A 141 4.92 -8.06 -26.08
CA GLU A 141 3.78 -8.74 -26.67
C GLU A 141 2.82 -9.20 -25.56
N MET A 142 1.54 -9.08 -25.89
CA MET A 142 0.42 -9.07 -24.96
C MET A 142 -0.12 -10.49 -24.75
N ASP A 143 0.68 -11.39 -24.15
CA ASP A 143 0.18 -12.73 -23.86
C ASP A 143 -0.62 -12.75 -22.56
N THR A 144 -1.93 -12.66 -22.75
CA THR A 144 -2.98 -12.75 -21.73
C THR A 144 -3.21 -14.22 -21.37
N GLU A 145 -2.18 -14.94 -20.97
CA GLU A 145 -2.29 -16.36 -20.64
C GLU A 145 -2.00 -16.63 -19.16
N PHE A 146 -3.11 -16.79 -18.43
CA PHE A 146 -3.18 -17.36 -17.09
C PHE A 146 -2.59 -18.78 -17.12
N ALA A 147 -1.34 -18.92 -16.70
CA ALA A 147 -0.74 -20.23 -16.48
C ALA A 147 -0.47 -20.43 -14.99
N LEU A 148 -1.25 -21.35 -14.42
CA LEU A 148 -1.03 -22.10 -13.19
C LEU A 148 0.36 -22.76 -13.20
N GLU A 149 0.84 -23.08 -12.01
CA GLU A 149 2.19 -23.55 -11.64
C GLU A 149 2.89 -24.50 -12.64
N GLU A 150 4.20 -24.33 -12.81
CA GLU A 150 5.17 -25.41 -12.56
C GLU A 150 6.62 -24.89 -12.60
N GLU A 151 7.45 -25.52 -11.77
CA GLU A 151 8.88 -25.30 -11.62
C GLU A 151 9.63 -25.69 -12.91
N ALA A 152 10.39 -24.77 -13.51
CA ALA A 152 11.59 -25.13 -14.29
C ALA A 152 12.44 -23.89 -14.59
N TYR A 153 13.74 -24.05 -14.35
CA TYR A 153 14.81 -23.22 -14.88
C TYR A 153 14.60 -22.84 -16.35
N SER A 154 14.64 -21.54 -16.67
CA SER A 154 15.28 -20.92 -17.84
C SER A 154 14.49 -19.71 -18.37
N LYS A 155 15.20 -18.59 -18.59
CA LYS A 155 14.77 -17.33 -19.21
C LYS A 155 13.55 -16.65 -18.56
N LYS A 156 13.81 -15.84 -17.52
CA LYS A 156 12.85 -14.95 -16.83
C LYS A 156 12.16 -13.98 -17.81
N LYS A 157 11.07 -14.42 -18.43
CA LYS A 157 9.95 -13.56 -18.83
C LYS A 157 9.35 -13.04 -17.51
N ASN A 158 9.39 -11.72 -17.30
CA ASN A 158 8.85 -11.08 -16.09
C ASN A 158 7.32 -11.23 -16.06
N LYS A 159 6.84 -12.36 -15.53
CA LYS A 159 5.42 -12.65 -15.36
C LYS A 159 4.90 -11.78 -14.20
N ILE A 160 4.10 -10.78 -14.54
CA ILE A 160 3.40 -9.94 -13.56
C ILE A 160 2.30 -10.81 -12.94
N SER A 161 2.49 -11.26 -11.70
CA SER A 161 1.51 -12.07 -10.98
C SER A 161 0.59 -11.16 -10.17
N VAL A 162 -0.72 -11.22 -10.45
CA VAL A 162 -1.74 -10.63 -9.59
C VAL A 162 -1.82 -11.49 -8.32
N PRO A 163 -1.66 -10.91 -7.11
CA PRO A 163 -1.75 -11.69 -5.89
C PRO A 163 -3.08 -12.43 -5.78
N TRP A 164 -3.03 -13.74 -5.56
CA TRP A 164 -4.21 -14.61 -5.52
C TRP A 164 -5.29 -14.14 -4.54
N TYR A 165 -4.91 -13.48 -3.43
CA TYR A 165 -5.85 -12.94 -2.45
C TYR A 165 -6.76 -11.84 -3.02
N ILE A 166 -6.31 -11.09 -4.04
CA ILE A 166 -7.14 -10.08 -4.70
C ILE A 166 -8.26 -10.76 -5.48
N ILE A 167 -7.93 -11.84 -6.19
CA ILE A 167 -8.91 -12.64 -6.94
C ILE A 167 -9.92 -13.26 -5.96
N GLY A 168 -9.44 -13.86 -4.88
CA GLY A 168 -10.30 -14.42 -3.83
C GLY A 168 -11.22 -13.39 -3.19
N PHE A 169 -10.73 -12.17 -2.91
CA PHE A 169 -11.55 -11.07 -2.39
C PHE A 169 -12.72 -10.74 -3.32
N PHE A 170 -12.46 -10.56 -4.62
CA PHE A 170 -13.53 -10.24 -5.58
C PHE A 170 -14.55 -11.38 -5.73
N ILE A 171 -14.10 -12.63 -5.77
CA ILE A 171 -14.99 -13.79 -5.82
C ILE A 171 -15.91 -13.77 -4.59
N LEU A 172 -15.36 -13.61 -3.39
CA LEU A 172 -16.15 -13.55 -2.15
C LEU A 172 -17.09 -12.36 -2.11
N CYS A 173 -16.68 -11.18 -2.59
CA CYS A 173 -17.55 -10.02 -2.72
C CYS A 173 -18.74 -10.32 -3.65
N ILE A 174 -18.49 -10.91 -4.82
CA ILE A 174 -19.54 -11.29 -5.77
C ILE A 174 -20.51 -12.29 -5.11
N LEU A 175 -19.99 -13.35 -4.51
CA LEU A 175 -20.81 -14.36 -3.82
C LEU A 175 -21.65 -13.74 -2.69
N PHE A 176 -21.05 -12.86 -1.89
CA PHE A 176 -21.76 -12.14 -0.83
C PHE A 176 -22.85 -11.22 -1.40
N SER A 177 -22.55 -10.47 -2.47
CA SER A 177 -23.51 -9.56 -3.12
C SER A 177 -24.71 -10.29 -3.73
N PHE A 178 -24.53 -11.53 -4.22
CA PHE A 178 -25.63 -12.37 -4.70
C PHE A 178 -26.40 -13.09 -3.59
N GLY A 179 -26.05 -12.87 -2.31
CA GLY A 179 -26.70 -13.51 -1.17
C GLY A 179 -26.39 -15.00 -1.03
N LEU A 180 -25.37 -15.51 -1.73
CA LEU A 180 -24.94 -16.91 -1.68
C LEU A 180 -24.23 -17.25 -0.36
N ILE A 181 -23.81 -16.24 0.40
CA ILE A 181 -23.17 -16.39 1.71
C ILE A 181 -24.19 -16.05 2.80
N PRO A 182 -24.58 -17.02 3.67
CA PRO A 182 -25.49 -16.76 4.77
C PRO A 182 -24.96 -15.70 5.74
N GLY A 183 -25.85 -14.87 6.28
CA GLY A 183 -25.48 -13.80 7.22
C GLY A 183 -24.72 -14.31 8.46
N GLU A 184 -25.06 -15.49 8.97
CA GLU A 184 -24.38 -16.11 10.11
C GLU A 184 -22.93 -16.50 9.81
N VAL A 185 -22.66 -16.96 8.59
CA VAL A 185 -21.30 -17.23 8.11
C VAL A 185 -20.51 -15.93 8.08
N SER A 186 -21.07 -14.87 7.50
CA SER A 186 -20.44 -13.54 7.46
C SER A 186 -20.11 -13.00 8.84
N LYS A 187 -21.04 -13.09 9.81
CA LYS A 187 -20.80 -12.67 11.21
C LYS A 187 -19.65 -13.44 11.85
N THR A 188 -19.59 -14.75 11.63
CA THR A 188 -18.52 -15.61 12.18
C THR A 188 -17.17 -15.24 11.58
N PHE A 189 -17.09 -15.04 10.26
CA PHE A 189 -15.87 -14.55 9.61
C PHE A 189 -15.47 -13.16 10.08
N LYS A 190 -16.41 -12.24 10.32
CA LYS A 190 -16.13 -10.90 10.89
C LYS A 190 -15.55 -11.01 12.30
N MET A 191 -16.07 -11.92 13.13
CA MET A 191 -15.53 -12.19 14.46
C MET A 191 -14.10 -12.77 14.40
N ILE A 192 -13.85 -13.71 13.50
CA ILE A 192 -12.50 -14.28 13.29
C ILE A 192 -11.54 -13.20 12.79
N SER A 193 -11.96 -12.37 11.84
CA SER A 193 -11.19 -11.22 11.33
C SER A 193 -10.75 -10.31 12.47
N SER A 194 -11.69 -9.93 13.35
CA SER A 194 -11.39 -9.05 14.49
C SER A 194 -10.31 -9.64 15.42
N LYS A 195 -10.28 -10.96 15.64
CA LYS A 195 -9.20 -11.60 16.42
C LYS A 195 -7.85 -11.54 15.69
N PHE A 196 -7.84 -11.73 14.38
CA PHE A 196 -6.62 -11.65 13.57
C PHE A 196 -6.13 -10.21 13.44
N GLU A 197 -7.02 -9.23 13.47
CA GLU A 197 -6.68 -7.80 13.52
C GLU A 197 -5.85 -7.49 14.78
N ILE A 198 -6.22 -8.01 15.95
CA ILE A 198 -5.43 -7.82 17.19
C ILE A 198 -4.00 -8.36 17.01
N VAL A 199 -3.85 -9.55 16.42
CA VAL A 199 -2.53 -10.15 16.15
C VAL A 199 -1.75 -9.29 15.15
N ALA A 200 -2.42 -8.78 14.12
CA ALA A 200 -1.81 -7.89 13.15
C ALA A 200 -1.34 -6.57 13.78
N LEU A 201 -2.12 -5.98 14.68
CA LEU A 201 -1.75 -4.77 15.44
C LEU A 201 -0.53 -5.00 16.33
N ALA A 202 -0.49 -6.13 17.04
CA ALA A 202 0.67 -6.53 17.83
C ALA A 202 1.92 -6.70 16.93
N GLY A 203 1.75 -7.36 15.78
CA GLY A 203 2.81 -7.51 14.77
C GLY A 203 3.32 -6.17 14.23
N ILE A 204 2.43 -5.22 13.94
CA ILE A 204 2.82 -3.86 13.51
C ILE A 204 3.67 -3.20 14.61
N GLY A 205 3.24 -3.29 15.88
CA GLY A 205 3.99 -2.77 17.03
C GLY A 205 5.40 -3.35 17.13
N MET A 206 5.55 -4.67 17.01
CA MET A 206 6.86 -5.34 17.06
C MET A 206 7.79 -4.97 15.89
N ARG A 207 7.24 -4.55 14.75
CA ARG A 207 8.03 -4.10 13.59
C ARG A 207 8.47 -2.64 13.69
N VAL A 208 7.98 -1.88 14.67
CA VAL A 208 8.42 -0.48 14.87
C VAL A 208 9.80 -0.48 15.51
N ASN A 209 10.82 -0.49 14.67
CA ASN A 209 12.20 -0.34 15.10
C ASN A 209 12.78 0.96 14.56
N ILE A 210 12.70 2.03 15.35
CA ILE A 210 13.25 3.36 14.98
C ILE A 210 14.77 3.28 14.77
N SER A 211 15.45 2.36 15.47
CA SER A 211 16.88 2.12 15.27
C SER A 211 17.17 1.60 13.86
N GLU A 212 16.30 0.76 13.29
CA GLU A 212 16.46 0.30 11.91
C GLU A 212 16.33 1.44 10.90
N LEU A 213 15.44 2.42 11.12
CA LEU A 213 15.36 3.62 10.26
C LEU A 213 16.67 4.38 10.23
N ILE A 214 17.23 4.64 11.40
CA ILE A 214 18.47 5.42 11.55
C ILE A 214 19.63 4.64 10.91
N LYS A 215 19.64 3.31 11.02
CA LYS A 215 20.65 2.43 10.40
C LYS A 215 20.61 2.41 8.86
N GLN A 216 19.45 2.65 8.22
CA GLN A 216 19.37 2.75 6.74
C GLN A 216 20.02 4.02 6.17
N GLY A 217 20.49 4.92 7.04
CA GLY A 217 21.21 6.13 6.68
C GLY A 217 20.30 7.36 6.60
N PRO A 218 20.82 8.55 6.96
CA PRO A 218 20.02 9.75 7.15
C PRO A 218 19.31 10.22 5.87
N LYS A 219 19.90 9.97 4.70
CA LYS A 219 19.28 10.31 3.40
C LYS A 219 18.00 9.50 3.14
N ALA A 220 17.98 8.22 3.51
CA ALA A 220 16.87 7.33 3.24
C ALA A 220 15.70 7.60 4.20
N SER A 221 16.02 7.89 5.47
CA SER A 221 15.04 8.35 6.47
C SER A 221 14.42 9.69 6.09
N LEU A 222 15.25 10.65 5.62
CA LEU A 222 14.76 11.92 5.11
C LEU A 222 13.83 11.73 3.90
N TYR A 223 14.14 10.78 3.02
CA TYR A 223 13.27 10.46 1.89
C TYR A 223 11.89 9.97 2.35
N GLY A 224 11.83 9.01 3.28
CA GLY A 224 10.56 8.53 3.84
C GLY A 224 9.76 9.65 4.51
N LEU A 225 10.42 10.51 5.28
CA LEU A 225 9.78 11.66 5.93
C LEU A 225 9.19 12.65 4.92
N LEU A 226 9.98 13.07 3.92
CA LEU A 226 9.53 14.00 2.89
C LEU A 226 8.35 13.44 2.07
N VAL A 227 8.39 12.14 1.77
CA VAL A 227 7.29 11.46 1.09
C VAL A 227 6.04 11.46 1.98
N GLY A 228 6.15 11.07 3.25
CA GLY A 228 5.03 11.05 4.19
C GLY A 228 4.38 12.43 4.35
N LEU A 229 5.18 13.49 4.54
CA LEU A 229 4.70 14.87 4.62
C LEU A 229 4.01 15.31 3.32
N SER A 230 4.59 14.98 2.17
CA SER A 230 3.97 15.29 0.89
C SER A 230 2.62 14.60 0.71
N GLN A 231 2.49 13.33 1.17
CA GLN A 231 1.24 12.59 1.10
C GLN A 231 0.14 13.23 1.94
N ILE A 232 0.47 13.71 3.15
CA ILE A 232 -0.48 14.45 4.00
C ILE A 232 -0.99 15.69 3.27
N ILE A 233 -0.09 16.52 2.75
CA ILE A 233 -0.44 17.78 2.07
C ILE A 233 -1.33 17.50 0.85
N ILE A 234 -0.94 16.55 0.00
CA ILE A 234 -1.71 16.19 -1.19
C ILE A 234 -3.09 15.66 -0.80
N ALA A 235 -3.17 14.80 0.21
CA ALA A 235 -4.45 14.23 0.64
C ALA A 235 -5.38 15.32 1.15
N ILE A 236 -4.90 16.24 1.99
CA ILE A 236 -5.72 17.34 2.50
C ILE A 236 -6.24 18.23 1.35
N ILE A 237 -5.37 18.56 0.39
CA ILE A 237 -5.76 19.36 -0.79
C ILE A 237 -6.81 18.62 -1.63
N LEU A 238 -6.59 17.34 -1.94
CA LEU A 238 -7.50 16.57 -2.77
C LEU A 238 -8.84 16.35 -2.07
N ILE A 239 -8.84 16.04 -0.77
CA ILE A 239 -10.07 15.89 0.01
C ILE A 239 -10.84 17.21 -0.05
N LYS A 240 -10.21 18.35 0.19
CA LYS A 240 -10.88 19.67 0.13
C LYS A 240 -11.45 20.03 -1.25
N ILE A 241 -10.84 19.53 -2.33
CA ILE A 241 -11.28 19.83 -3.71
C ILE A 241 -12.45 18.93 -4.11
N PHE A 242 -12.43 17.66 -3.71
CA PHE A 242 -13.34 16.63 -4.22
C PHE A 242 -14.43 16.20 -3.22
N ILE A 243 -14.31 16.57 -1.94
CA ILE A 243 -15.23 16.23 -0.84
C ILE A 243 -15.59 17.50 -0.08
#